data_AF-A0A833T754-F1
#
_entry.id   AF-A0A833T754-F1
#
_cell.length_a   1.000
_cell.length_b   1.000
_cell.length_c   1.000
_cell.angle_alpha   90.00
_cell.angle_beta   90.00
_cell.angle_gamma   90.00
#
_symmetry.space_group_name_H-M   'P 1'
#
loop_
_entity.id
_entity.type
_entity.pdbx_description
1 polymer ?
#
loop_
_entity_poly.entity_id
_entity_poly.type
_entity_poly.pdbx_seq_one_letter_code
_entity_poly.pdbx_strand_id
1 'polypeptide(L)'
;MLGAITDVQTFGLAASFLYVKFLATSMIQARKSFAANTRMAEDKQLVCAMGLSGNMDEKQLKIALDNETRWRRIVQNDLESIPLAFLVFWGAIQNGVDPELTKTLMIVYTGARFGHTIAYGSGAGKSRMACWMSGTACILTAAANIAMNVFA
;
A
#
# COMPACT_ATOMS: atom_id res chain seq x y z
N MET A 1 17.62 -12.92 15.34
CA MET A 1 17.02 -13.44 14.09
C MET A 1 17.31 -12.53 12.88
N LEU A 2 17.36 -11.19 13.02
CA LEU A 2 17.71 -10.28 11.91
C LEU A 2 19.19 -10.29 11.49
N GLY A 3 20.11 -10.84 12.28
CA GLY A 3 21.54 -10.90 11.95
C GLY A 3 21.88 -11.82 10.77
N ALA A 4 21.01 -12.77 10.41
CA ALA A 4 21.26 -13.71 9.33
C ALA A 4 20.91 -13.16 7.93
N ILE A 5 20.16 -12.05 7.86
CA ILE A 5 19.64 -11.48 6.61
C ILE A 5 20.22 -10.07 6.46
N THR A 6 20.77 -9.78 5.28
CA THR A 6 21.28 -8.43 4.94
C THR A 6 20.13 -7.44 4.77
N ASP A 7 20.45 -6.15 4.88
CA ASP A 7 19.52 -5.07 4.58
C ASP A 7 19.03 -5.09 3.12
N VAL A 8 19.91 -5.41 2.16
CA VAL A 8 19.55 -5.61 0.74
C VAL A 8 18.55 -6.76 0.57
N GLN A 9 18.78 -7.90 1.21
CA GLN A 9 17.83 -9.03 1.17
C GLN A 9 16.50 -8.66 1.83
N THR A 10 16.53 -7.92 2.94
CA THR A 10 15.33 -7.43 3.62
C THR A 10 14.54 -6.47 2.73
N PHE A 11 15.23 -5.59 2.02
CA PHE A 11 14.64 -4.70 1.01
C PHE A 11 13.96 -5.49 -0.11
N GLY A 12 14.63 -6.49 -0.66
CA GLY A 12 14.07 -7.37 -1.70
C GLY A 12 12.80 -8.10 -1.24
N LEU A 13 12.79 -8.61 0.00
CA LEU A 13 11.61 -9.24 0.59
C LEU A 13 10.46 -8.25 0.81
N ALA A 14 10.74 -7.08 1.38
CA ALA A 14 9.74 -6.03 1.59
C ALA A 14 9.13 -5.56 0.26
N ALA A 15 9.96 -5.34 -0.76
CA ALA A 15 9.54 -4.99 -2.12
C ALA A 15 8.64 -6.06 -2.72
N SER A 16 9.04 -7.33 -2.62
CA SER A 16 8.27 -8.45 -3.15
C SER A 16 6.89 -8.57 -2.48
N PHE A 17 6.83 -8.51 -1.15
CA PHE A 17 5.55 -8.59 -0.43
C PHE A 17 4.63 -7.42 -0.71
N LEU A 18 5.16 -6.19 -0.72
CA LEU A 18 4.36 -5.00 -1.00
C LEU A 18 3.91 -4.94 -2.47
N TYR A 19 4.70 -5.48 -3.39
CA TYR A 19 4.29 -5.62 -4.79
C TYR A 19 3.16 -6.63 -4.97
N VAL A 20 3.26 -7.82 -4.36
CA VAL A 20 2.17 -8.82 -4.37
C VAL A 20 0.90 -8.23 -3.75
N LYS A 21 1.04 -7.50 -2.64
CA LYS A 21 -0.06 -6.76 -2.02
C LYS A 21 -0.68 -5.76 -3.01
N PHE A 22 0.13 -4.94 -3.68
CA PHE A 22 -0.34 -3.96 -4.67
C PHE A 22 -1.12 -4.62 -5.83
N LEU A 23 -0.65 -5.76 -6.33
CA LEU A 23 -1.38 -6.54 -7.32
C LEU A 23 -2.73 -7.04 -6.78
N ALA A 24 -2.75 -7.57 -5.56
CA ALA A 24 -4.00 -8.02 -4.94
C ALA A 24 -5.00 -6.86 -4.73
N THR A 25 -4.55 -5.70 -4.24
CA THR A 25 -5.43 -4.55 -3.97
C THR A 25 -5.94 -3.90 -5.25
N SER A 26 -5.12 -3.82 -6.31
CA SER A 26 -5.55 -3.33 -7.63
C SER A 26 -6.56 -4.26 -8.30
N MET A 27 -6.38 -5.59 -8.18
CA MET A 27 -7.40 -6.55 -8.65
C MET A 27 -8.73 -6.41 -7.91
N ILE A 28 -8.69 -6.21 -6.58
CA ILE A 28 -9.91 -5.98 -5.79
C ILE A 28 -10.56 -4.66 -6.20
N GLN A 29 -9.80 -3.57 -6.33
CA GLN A 29 -10.30 -2.28 -6.81
C GLN A 29 -10.98 -2.45 -8.17
N ALA A 30 -10.35 -3.14 -9.12
CA ALA A 30 -10.91 -3.36 -10.45
C ALA A 30 -12.28 -4.04 -10.37
N ARG A 31 -12.41 -5.11 -9.57
CA ARG A 31 -13.71 -5.79 -9.33
C ARG A 31 -14.75 -4.85 -8.72
N LYS A 32 -14.35 -3.98 -7.80
CA LYS A 32 -15.26 -2.98 -7.21
C LYS A 32 -15.69 -1.92 -8.21
N SER A 33 -14.82 -1.49 -9.12
CA SER A 33 -15.19 -0.59 -10.23
C SER A 33 -16.15 -1.23 -11.23
N PHE A 34 -16.01 -2.53 -11.51
CA PHE A 34 -17.00 -3.26 -12.32
C PHE A 34 -18.36 -3.33 -11.61
N ALA A 35 -18.38 -3.64 -10.31
CA ALA A 35 -19.61 -3.67 -9.52
C ALA A 35 -20.28 -2.30 -9.37
N ALA A 36 -19.51 -1.20 -9.37
CA ALA A 36 -20.03 0.17 -9.29
C ALA A 36 -20.37 0.78 -10.65
N ASN A 37 -20.15 0.05 -11.76
CA ASN A 37 -20.33 0.51 -13.13
C ASN A 37 -19.60 1.84 -13.45
N THR A 38 -18.43 2.07 -12.83
CA THR A 38 -17.62 3.29 -13.01
C THR A 38 -16.57 3.16 -14.12
N ARG A 39 -16.57 2.04 -14.83
CA ARG A 39 -15.62 1.73 -15.90
C ARG A 39 -15.97 2.47 -17.19
N MET A 40 -14.96 2.58 -18.07
CA MET A 40 -15.15 3.16 -19.40
C MET A 40 -16.16 2.33 -20.21
N ALA A 41 -16.75 2.94 -21.23
CA ALA A 41 -17.89 2.35 -21.95
C ALA A 41 -17.51 1.05 -22.69
N GLU A 42 -16.29 0.95 -23.19
CA GLU A 42 -15.71 -0.22 -23.85
C GLU A 42 -15.59 -1.43 -22.92
N ASP A 43 -15.32 -1.21 -21.62
CA ASP A 43 -15.17 -2.25 -20.61
C ASP A 43 -16.53 -2.84 -20.18
N LYS A 44 -17.65 -2.26 -20.60
CA LYS A 44 -19.01 -2.72 -20.19
C LYS A 44 -19.36 -4.09 -20.76
N GLN A 45 -18.79 -4.49 -21.89
CA GLN A 45 -18.99 -5.84 -22.44
C GLN A 45 -18.44 -6.92 -21.49
N LEU A 46 -17.39 -6.61 -20.73
CA LEU A 46 -16.82 -7.49 -19.72
C LEU A 46 -17.72 -7.60 -18.47
N VAL A 47 -18.50 -6.56 -18.14
CA VAL A 47 -19.47 -6.58 -17.04
C VAL A 47 -20.56 -7.63 -17.29
N CYS A 48 -21.09 -7.68 -18.52
CA CYS A 48 -22.06 -8.69 -18.94
C CYS A 48 -21.47 -10.11 -18.86
N ALA A 49 -20.21 -10.28 -19.25
CA ALA A 49 -19.50 -11.57 -19.16
C ALA A 49 -19.25 -12.03 -17.71
N MET A 50 -19.15 -11.09 -16.76
CA MET A 50 -18.97 -11.37 -15.32
C MET A 50 -20.28 -11.60 -14.55
N GLY A 51 -21.45 -11.55 -15.22
CA GLY A 51 -22.75 -11.81 -14.58
C GLY A 51 -23.18 -10.73 -13.56
N LEU A 52 -22.62 -9.53 -13.63
CA LEU A 52 -23.01 -8.40 -12.79
C LEU A 52 -24.30 -7.79 -13.33
N SER A 53 -25.40 -7.87 -12.57
CA SER A 53 -26.71 -7.32 -12.95
C SER A 53 -26.67 -5.80 -13.06
N GLY A 54 -27.10 -5.25 -14.20
CA GLY A 54 -27.20 -3.81 -14.44
C GLY A 54 -28.34 -3.10 -13.69
N ASN A 55 -29.26 -3.85 -13.07
CA ASN A 55 -30.38 -3.30 -12.32
C ASN A 55 -30.06 -3.26 -10.83
N MET A 56 -29.18 -2.33 -10.43
CA MET A 56 -28.97 -2.01 -9.02
C MET A 56 -29.98 -0.96 -8.57
N ASP A 57 -30.58 -1.18 -7.39
CA ASP A 57 -31.33 -0.14 -6.70
C ASP A 57 -30.41 1.06 -6.37
N GLU A 58 -30.95 2.28 -6.26
CA GLU A 58 -30.20 3.50 -6.02
C GLU A 58 -29.33 3.38 -4.74
N LYS A 59 -29.88 2.74 -3.70
CA LYS A 59 -29.16 2.47 -2.46
C LYS A 59 -27.98 1.51 -2.67
N GLN A 60 -28.16 0.47 -3.48
CA GLN A 60 -27.11 -0.51 -3.79
C GLN A 60 -26.00 0.13 -4.63
N LEU A 61 -26.37 0.97 -5.60
CA LEU A 61 -25.43 1.72 -6.42
C LEU A 61 -24.55 2.64 -5.56
N LYS A 62 -25.16 3.38 -4.61
CA LYS A 62 -24.41 4.25 -3.70
C LYS A 62 -23.40 3.47 -2.85
N ILE A 63 -23.79 2.31 -2.31
CA ILE A 63 -22.88 1.44 -1.55
C ILE A 63 -21.74 0.92 -2.43
N ALA A 64 -22.02 0.57 -3.70
CA ALA A 64 -21.01 0.11 -4.63
C ALA A 64 -20.00 1.23 -4.95
N LEU A 65 -20.46 2.46 -5.18
CA LEU A 65 -19.63 3.64 -5.43
C LEU A 65 -18.76 4.01 -4.23
N ASP A 66 -19.30 3.98 -3.01
CA ASP A 66 -18.54 4.24 -1.78
C ASP A 66 -17.45 3.20 -1.57
N ASN A 67 -17.76 1.93 -1.85
CA ASN A 67 -16.78 0.84 -1.80
C ASN A 67 -15.71 1.00 -2.88
N GLU A 68 -16.08 1.32 -4.11
CA GLU A 68 -15.12 1.59 -5.18
C GLU A 68 -14.17 2.73 -4.80
N THR A 69 -14.71 3.84 -4.29
CA THR A 69 -13.92 5.00 -3.86
C THR A 69 -12.97 4.62 -2.73
N ARG A 70 -13.41 3.79 -1.78
CA ARG A 70 -12.59 3.27 -0.68
C ARG A 70 -11.39 2.48 -1.22
N TRP A 71 -11.62 1.53 -2.13
CA TRP A 71 -10.55 0.71 -2.69
C TRP A 71 -9.62 1.50 -3.61
N ARG A 72 -10.15 2.47 -4.37
CA ARG A 72 -9.34 3.41 -5.15
C ARG A 72 -8.38 4.20 -4.26
N ARG A 73 -8.84 4.69 -3.11
CA ARG A 73 -7.98 5.40 -2.15
C ARG A 73 -6.91 4.52 -1.49
N ILE A 74 -7.18 3.22 -1.30
CA ILE A 74 -6.17 2.27 -0.83
C ILE A 74 -5.02 2.17 -1.83
N VAL A 75 -5.36 1.93 -3.10
CA VAL A 75 -4.37 1.77 -4.18
C VAL A 75 -3.62 3.08 -4.42
N GLN A 76 -4.31 4.21 -4.43
CA GLN A 76 -3.67 5.53 -4.56
C GLN A 76 -2.68 5.79 -3.42
N ASN A 77 -3.04 5.48 -2.18
CA ASN A 77 -2.12 5.66 -1.06
C ASN A 77 -0.90 4.72 -1.14
N ASP A 78 -1.06 3.52 -1.71
CA ASP A 78 0.06 2.62 -2.00
C ASP A 78 1.00 3.25 -3.06
N LEU A 79 0.44 3.84 -4.12
CA LEU A 79 1.21 4.52 -5.17
C LEU A 79 1.94 5.78 -4.69
N GLU A 80 1.35 6.52 -3.74
CA GLU A 80 1.96 7.73 -3.16
C GLU A 80 3.07 7.40 -2.14
N SER A 81 2.96 6.28 -1.42
CA SER A 81 3.85 5.98 -0.29
C SER A 81 4.96 4.98 -0.63
N ILE A 82 4.65 3.87 -1.31
CA ILE A 82 5.57 2.73 -1.46
C ILE A 82 6.78 3.07 -2.34
N PRO A 83 6.63 3.70 -3.52
CA PRO A 83 7.78 4.04 -4.36
C PRO A 83 8.77 4.97 -3.64
N LEU A 84 8.26 6.02 -2.98
CA LEU A 84 9.11 6.94 -2.22
C LEU A 84 9.79 6.26 -1.03
N ALA A 85 9.08 5.37 -0.32
CA ALA A 85 9.67 4.61 0.77
C ALA A 85 10.85 3.75 0.28
N PHE A 86 10.71 3.08 -0.86
CA PHE A 86 11.79 2.27 -1.42
C PHE A 86 12.97 3.10 -1.91
N LEU A 87 12.73 4.29 -2.47
CA LEU A 87 13.83 5.20 -2.80
C LEU A 87 14.62 5.61 -1.56
N VAL A 88 13.94 5.95 -0.46
CA VAL A 88 14.59 6.33 0.80
C VAL A 88 15.33 5.15 1.43
N PHE A 89 14.70 3.97 1.51
CA PHE A 89 15.37 2.78 2.08
C PHE A 89 16.55 2.32 1.23
N TRP A 90 16.46 2.40 -0.09
CA TRP A 90 17.60 2.14 -0.97
C TRP A 90 18.72 3.15 -0.73
N GLY A 91 18.38 4.43 -0.59
CA GLY A 91 19.32 5.47 -0.20
C GLY A 91 20.02 5.19 1.13
N ALA A 92 19.29 4.70 2.13
CA ALA A 92 19.84 4.32 3.44
C ALA A 92 20.89 3.21 3.30
N ILE A 93 20.58 2.16 2.55
CA ILE A 93 21.51 1.05 2.28
C ILE A 93 22.77 1.56 1.57
N GLN A 94 22.62 2.40 0.53
CA GLN A 94 23.77 2.91 -0.24
C GLN A 94 24.66 3.87 0.56
N ASN A 95 24.10 4.58 1.54
CA ASN A 95 24.87 5.44 2.43
C ASN A 95 25.52 4.67 3.60
N GLY A 96 25.31 3.35 3.70
CA GLY A 96 25.93 2.52 4.72
C GLY A 96 25.52 2.88 6.16
N VAL A 97 24.32 3.45 6.34
CA VAL A 97 23.78 3.73 7.68
C VAL A 97 23.50 2.43 8.43
N ASP A 98 23.25 2.51 9.74
CA ASP A 98 23.00 1.32 10.58
C ASP A 98 22.04 0.29 9.91
N PRO A 99 22.56 -0.89 9.52
CA PRO A 99 21.76 -1.92 8.86
C PRO A 99 20.68 -2.51 9.76
N GLU A 100 20.88 -2.59 11.08
CA GLU A 100 19.88 -3.17 11.99
C GLU A 100 18.65 -2.26 12.11
N LEU A 101 18.88 -0.96 12.28
CA LEU A 101 17.82 0.04 12.23
C LEU A 101 17.10 0.00 10.88
N THR A 102 17.82 0.03 9.76
CA THR A 102 17.23 0.03 8.42
C THR A 102 16.35 -1.20 8.18
N LYS A 103 16.82 -2.39 8.55
CA LYS A 103 16.02 -3.64 8.49
C LYS A 103 14.74 -3.54 9.32
N THR A 104 14.85 -3.05 10.54
CA THR A 104 13.71 -2.90 11.44
C THR A 104 12.66 -1.95 10.86
N LEU A 105 13.09 -0.81 10.34
CA LEU A 105 12.20 0.17 9.71
C LEU A 105 11.48 -0.41 8.49
N MET A 106 12.15 -1.20 7.65
CA MET A 106 11.51 -1.86 6.49
C MET A 106 10.45 -2.89 6.91
N ILE A 107 10.70 -3.66 7.97
CA ILE A 107 9.75 -4.65 8.50
C ILE A 107 8.52 -3.95 9.08
N VAL A 108 8.74 -2.93 9.92
CA VAL A 108 7.66 -2.15 10.53
C VAL A 108 6.85 -1.42 9.46
N TYR A 109 7.52 -0.81 8.48
CA TYR A 109 6.87 -0.16 7.33
C TYR A 109 5.98 -1.15 6.59
N THR A 110 6.52 -2.33 6.24
CA THR A 110 5.78 -3.37 5.52
C THR A 110 4.53 -3.79 6.31
N GLY A 111 4.68 -4.11 7.59
CA GLY A 111 3.55 -4.45 8.47
C GLY A 111 2.51 -3.32 8.57
N ALA A 112 2.95 -2.07 8.71
CA ALA A 112 2.09 -0.90 8.74
C ALA A 112 1.31 -0.72 7.43
N ARG A 113 1.90 -1.01 6.26
CA ARG A 113 1.20 -0.94 4.96
C ARG A 113 0.12 -2.02 4.82
N PHE A 114 0.35 -3.23 5.31
CA PHE A 114 -0.68 -4.27 5.35
C PHE A 114 -1.80 -3.90 6.33
N GLY A 115 -1.44 -3.47 7.54
CA GLY A 115 -2.40 -3.00 8.56
C GLY A 115 -3.25 -1.83 8.07
N HIS A 116 -2.64 -0.88 7.36
CA HIS A 116 -3.35 0.25 6.75
C HIS A 116 -4.43 -0.23 5.78
N THR A 117 -4.10 -1.16 4.87
CA THR A 117 -5.06 -1.71 3.90
C THR A 117 -6.19 -2.47 4.58
N ILE A 118 -5.89 -3.30 5.59
CA ILE A 118 -6.91 -4.04 6.35
C ILE A 118 -7.86 -3.06 7.06
N ALA A 119 -7.31 -2.07 7.76
CA ALA A 119 -8.10 -1.07 8.49
C ALA A 119 -8.95 -0.20 7.54
N TYR A 120 -8.42 0.13 6.36
CA TYR A 120 -9.16 0.88 5.34
C TYR A 120 -10.33 0.05 4.81
N GLY A 121 -10.10 -1.22 4.50
CA GLY A 121 -11.11 -2.17 4.02
C GLY A 121 -12.24 -2.39 5.03
N SER A 122 -11.93 -2.47 6.33
CA SER A 122 -12.93 -2.64 7.40
C SER A 122 -13.62 -1.34 7.83
N GLY A 123 -13.11 -0.18 7.42
CA GLY A 123 -13.63 1.13 7.85
C GLY A 123 -13.19 1.57 9.24
N ALA A 124 -12.18 0.91 9.83
CA ALA A 124 -11.57 1.31 11.08
C ALA A 124 -10.68 2.55 10.91
N GLY A 125 -11.28 3.74 10.87
CA GLY A 125 -10.60 5.01 10.58
C GLY A 125 -9.43 5.34 11.53
N LYS A 126 -9.57 5.05 12.83
CA LYS A 126 -8.52 5.29 13.83
C LYS A 126 -7.30 4.38 13.61
N SER A 127 -7.53 3.09 13.44
CA SER A 127 -6.48 2.11 13.15
C SER A 127 -5.76 2.42 11.84
N ARG A 128 -6.52 2.85 10.81
CA ARG A 128 -5.95 3.30 9.54
C ARG A 128 -4.97 4.45 9.74
N MET A 129 -5.37 5.47 10.50
CA MET A 129 -4.50 6.62 10.77
C MET A 129 -3.24 6.21 11.52
N ALA A 130 -3.36 5.36 12.54
CA ALA A 130 -2.22 4.85 13.29
C ALA A 130 -1.23 4.11 12.36
N CYS A 131 -1.72 3.18 11.53
CA CYS A 131 -0.87 2.48 10.57
C CYS A 131 -0.21 3.43 9.55
N TRP A 132 -0.93 4.45 9.07
CA TRP A 132 -0.37 5.45 8.17
C TRP A 132 0.77 6.23 8.85
N MET A 133 0.54 6.71 10.07
CA MET A 133 1.54 7.43 10.86
C MET A 133 2.79 6.59 11.12
N SER A 134 2.62 5.31 11.50
CA SER A 134 3.75 4.39 11.70
C SER A 134 4.56 4.19 10.42
N GLY A 135 3.90 4.04 9.26
CA GLY A 135 4.59 3.93 7.98
C GLY A 135 5.38 5.19 7.63
N THR A 136 4.77 6.37 7.78
CA THR A 136 5.43 7.66 7.53
C THR A 136 6.62 7.87 8.46
N ALA A 137 6.48 7.55 9.74
CA ALA A 137 7.56 7.66 10.71
C ALA A 137 8.78 6.81 10.30
N CYS A 138 8.56 5.59 9.78
CA CYS A 138 9.67 4.74 9.32
C CYS A 138 10.48 5.38 8.19
N ILE A 139 9.80 6.01 7.22
CA ILE A 139 10.46 6.69 6.10
C ILE A 139 11.24 7.91 6.61
N LEU A 140 10.63 8.72 7.49
CA LEU A 140 11.28 9.91 8.05
C LEU A 140 12.50 9.56 8.90
N THR A 141 12.43 8.50 9.70
CA THR A 141 13.58 8.02 10.48
C THR A 141 14.72 7.56 9.58
N ALA A 142 14.43 6.82 8.50
CA ALA A 142 15.45 6.42 7.54
C ALA A 142 16.10 7.63 6.85
N ALA A 143 15.30 8.59 6.40
CA ALA A 143 15.79 9.82 5.79
C ALA A 143 16.66 10.65 6.75
N ALA A 144 16.23 10.80 8.00
CA ALA A 144 17.01 11.48 9.04
C ALA A 144 18.34 10.76 9.31
N ASN A 145 18.34 9.42 9.33
CA ASN A 145 19.56 8.64 9.54
C ASN A 145 20.57 8.84 8.40
N ILE A 146 20.10 8.90 7.16
CA ILE A 146 20.94 9.26 6.00
C ILE A 146 21.55 10.65 6.20
N ALA A 147 20.72 11.65 6.51
CA ALA A 147 21.19 13.02 6.69
C ALA A 147 22.25 13.11 7.79
N MET A 148 22.02 12.47 8.95
CA MET A 148 23.00 12.44 10.04
C MET A 148 24.30 11.77 9.61
N ASN A 149 24.26 10.66 8.89
CA ASN A 149 25.46 9.96 8.42
C ASN A 149 26.26 10.74 7.37
N VAL A 150 25.61 11.59 6.57
CA VAL A 150 26.27 12.40 5.53
C VAL A 150 26.90 13.67 6.12
N PHE A 151 26.29 14.26 7.14
CA PHE A 151 26.74 15.52 7.73
C PHE A 151 27.58 15.38 9.01
N ALA A 152 27.64 14.19 9.61
CA ALA A 152 28.52 13.88 10.75
C ALA A 152 29.91 13.46 10.29
#